data_AF-A0A7Y6WR98-F1
#
_entry.id   AF-A0A7Y6WR98-F1
#
_cell.length_a   1.000
_cell.length_b   1.000
_cell.length_c   1.000
_cell.angle_alpha   90.00
_cell.angle_beta   90.00
_cell.angle_gamma   90.00
#
_symmetry.space_group_name_H-M   'P 1'
#
loop_
_entity.id
_entity.type
_entity.pdbx_description
1 polymer ?
#
loop_
_entity_poly.entity_id
_entity_poly.type
_entity_poly.pdbx_seq_one_letter_code
_entity_poly.pdbx_strand_id
1 'polypeptide(L)'
;MQRYLDLCEKVAEPGRASVWEGEPLSLTRIAEKARARIEGGEDTEEVAIARAWLEAATGEALSHWYREHLLTNLSAGASLDTLIASGALQRFEPASRYFFGHKIPD
;
A
#
# COMPACT_ATOMS: atom_id res chain seq x y z
N MET A 1 1.81 -22.91 13.00
CA MET A 1 0.79 -22.49 14.00
C MET A 1 1.14 -21.16 14.64
N GLN A 2 2.40 -20.92 15.06
CA GLN A 2 2.83 -19.66 15.70
C GLN A 2 2.46 -18.38 14.92
N ARG A 3 2.78 -18.28 13.63
CA ARG A 3 2.46 -17.09 12.81
C ARG A 3 0.97 -16.72 12.76
N TYR A 4 0.08 -17.70 12.85
CA TYR A 4 -1.36 -17.44 12.90
C TYR A 4 -1.76 -16.88 14.27
N LEU A 5 -1.18 -17.40 15.35
CA LEU A 5 -1.40 -16.88 16.71
C LEU A 5 -0.86 -15.46 16.85
N ASP A 6 0.34 -15.18 16.31
CA ASP A 6 0.93 -13.83 16.32
C ASP A 6 0.06 -12.83 15.54
N LEU A 7 -0.60 -13.28 14.46
CA LEU A 7 -1.57 -12.47 13.73
C LEU A 7 -2.83 -12.23 14.57
N CYS A 8 -3.35 -13.27 15.25
CA CYS A 8 -4.51 -13.15 16.11
C CYS A 8 -4.34 -12.12 17.23
N GLU A 9 -3.12 -11.88 17.70
CA GLU A 9 -2.82 -10.84 18.70
C GLU A 9 -2.79 -9.42 18.10
N LYS A 10 -2.55 -9.30 16.79
CA LYS A 10 -2.36 -8.01 16.11
C LYS A 10 -3.61 -7.47 15.42
N VAL A 11 -4.63 -8.30 15.19
CA VAL A 11 -5.87 -7.92 14.49
C VAL A 11 -7.10 -8.48 15.20
N ALA A 12 -8.13 -7.64 15.36
CA ALA A 12 -9.34 -8.00 16.08
C ALA A 12 -10.14 -9.14 15.41
N GLU A 13 -10.09 -9.24 14.07
CA GLU A 13 -10.79 -10.27 13.29
C GLU A 13 -9.81 -11.03 12.38
N PRO A 14 -9.06 -12.01 12.90
CA PRO A 14 -7.96 -12.66 12.19
C PRO A 14 -8.42 -13.43 10.94
N GLY A 15 -9.64 -13.97 10.97
CA GLY A 15 -10.25 -14.69 9.84
C GLY A 15 -10.64 -13.78 8.66
N ARG A 16 -10.63 -12.46 8.85
CA ARG A 16 -10.92 -11.46 7.81
C ARG A 16 -9.71 -10.57 7.49
N ALA A 17 -8.65 -10.67 8.30
CA ALA A 17 -7.46 -9.87 8.14
C ALA A 17 -6.74 -10.16 6.83
N SER A 18 -6.47 -9.09 6.07
CA SER A 18 -5.53 -9.16 4.96
C SER A 18 -4.11 -9.07 5.50
N VAL A 19 -3.22 -9.91 4.96
CA VAL A 19 -1.82 -10.00 5.37
C VAL A 19 -0.94 -9.70 4.15
N TRP A 20 0.13 -8.95 4.36
CA TRP A 20 1.14 -8.68 3.36
C TRP A 20 2.53 -8.84 3.97
N GLU A 21 3.39 -9.61 3.31
CA GLU A 21 4.73 -9.97 3.79
C GLU A 21 4.77 -10.56 5.22
N GLY A 22 3.71 -11.26 5.62
CA GLY A 22 3.61 -11.90 6.94
C GLY A 22 3.13 -10.98 8.08
N GLU A 23 2.78 -9.73 7.79
CA GLU A 23 2.23 -8.77 8.74
C GLU A 23 0.83 -8.30 8.31
N PRO A 24 -0.02 -7.78 9.22
CA PRO A 24 -1.27 -7.14 8.85
C PRO A 24 -1.04 -6.09 7.74
N LEU A 25 -1.88 -6.14 6.72
CA LEU A 25 -1.82 -5.21 5.59
C LEU A 25 -1.88 -3.77 6.10
N SER A 26 -0.91 -2.95 5.69
CA SER A 26 -0.85 -1.53 6.00
C SER A 26 -0.42 -0.76 4.76
N LEU A 27 -1.31 0.07 4.23
CA LEU A 27 -1.02 0.91 3.06
C LEU A 27 0.08 1.92 3.35
N THR A 28 0.14 2.44 4.59
CA THR A 28 1.24 3.32 5.04
C THR A 28 2.59 2.61 4.90
N ARG A 29 2.70 1.37 5.40
CA ARG A 29 3.94 0.59 5.27
C ARG A 29 4.29 0.27 3.82
N ILE A 30 3.29 0.00 2.98
CA ILE A 30 3.48 -0.20 1.54
C ILE A 30 4.04 1.07 0.90
N ALA A 31 3.46 2.24 1.19
CA ALA A 31 3.90 3.53 0.68
C ALA A 31 5.33 3.88 1.13
N GLU A 32 5.64 3.70 2.42
CA GLU A 32 6.97 3.94 2.98
C GLU A 32 8.03 3.01 2.36
N LYS A 33 7.71 1.72 2.20
CA LYS A 33 8.63 0.75 1.60
C LYS A 33 8.87 1.06 0.12
N ALA A 34 7.84 1.48 -0.62
CA ALA A 34 7.99 1.91 -2.01
C ALA A 34 8.86 3.17 -2.11
N ARG A 35 8.63 4.15 -1.23
CA ARG A 35 9.41 5.39 -1.17
C ARG A 35 10.90 5.10 -0.96
N ALA A 36 11.24 4.26 0.02
CA ALA A 36 12.63 3.91 0.31
C ALA A 36 13.35 3.29 -0.91
N ARG A 37 12.66 2.43 -1.67
CA ARG A 37 13.21 1.82 -2.89
C ARG A 37 13.41 2.82 -4.02
N ILE A 38 12.42 3.68 -4.24
CA ILE A 38 12.49 4.77 -5.24
C ILE A 38 13.66 5.72 -4.91
N GLU A 39 13.83 6.08 -3.64
CA GLU A 39 14.96 6.90 -3.17
C GLU A 39 16.31 6.19 -3.35
N GLY A 40 16.33 4.85 -3.20
CA GLY A 40 17.49 4.01 -3.49
C GLY A 40 17.80 3.84 -4.99
N GLY A 41 16.94 4.33 -5.88
CA GLY A 41 17.08 4.14 -7.33
C GLY A 41 16.74 2.73 -7.81
N GLU A 42 15.99 1.98 -7.00
CA GLU A 42 15.57 0.61 -7.30
C GLU A 42 14.30 0.61 -8.15
N ASP A 43 14.40 0.20 -9.43
CA ASP A 43 13.24 -0.11 -10.27
C ASP A 43 12.94 -1.61 -10.19
N THR A 44 12.18 -1.98 -9.16
CA THR A 44 11.84 -3.38 -8.87
C THR A 44 10.34 -3.63 -8.99
N GLU A 45 9.98 -4.89 -9.19
CA GLU A 45 8.59 -5.33 -9.26
C GLU A 45 7.77 -4.89 -8.03
N GLU A 46 8.41 -4.79 -6.87
CA GLU A 46 7.75 -4.35 -5.64
C GLU A 46 7.28 -2.90 -5.68
N VAL A 47 7.92 -2.01 -6.46
CA VAL A 47 7.44 -0.63 -6.66
C VAL A 47 6.14 -0.65 -7.49
N ALA A 48 6.08 -1.49 -8.53
CA ALA A 48 4.89 -1.66 -9.35
C ALA A 48 3.73 -2.28 -8.55
N ILE A 49 4.02 -3.29 -7.72
CA ILE A 49 3.05 -3.90 -6.80
C ILE A 49 2.52 -2.88 -5.80
N ALA A 50 3.41 -2.08 -5.20
CA ALA A 50 3.01 -1.02 -4.27
C ALA A 50 2.09 0.01 -4.93
N ARG A 51 2.44 0.46 -6.15
CA ARG A 51 1.59 1.36 -6.94
C ARG A 51 0.19 0.79 -7.13
N ALA A 52 0.08 -0.48 -7.52
CA ALA A 52 -1.20 -1.14 -7.76
C ALA A 52 -2.06 -1.19 -6.49
N TRP A 53 -1.47 -1.52 -5.34
CA TRP A 53 -2.17 -1.51 -4.05
C TRP A 53 -2.67 -0.13 -3.65
N LEU A 54 -1.82 0.89 -3.80
CA LEU A 54 -2.17 2.26 -3.45
C LEU A 54 -3.27 2.79 -4.36
N GLU A 55 -3.18 2.58 -5.67
CA GLU A 55 -4.19 2.98 -6.66
C GLU A 55 -5.53 2.28 -6.40
N ALA A 56 -5.52 0.96 -6.16
CA ALA A 56 -6.74 0.20 -5.89
C ALA A 56 -7.43 0.65 -4.58
N ALA A 57 -6.66 0.94 -3.54
CA ALA A 57 -7.22 1.34 -2.25
C ALA A 57 -7.68 2.80 -2.24
N THR A 58 -6.86 3.70 -2.78
CA THR A 58 -7.08 5.15 -2.69
C THR A 58 -7.99 5.69 -3.79
N GLY A 59 -8.04 5.01 -4.93
CA GLY A 59 -8.67 5.51 -6.15
C GLY A 59 -7.84 6.59 -6.87
N GLU A 60 -6.65 6.93 -6.39
CA GLU A 60 -5.76 7.90 -7.04
C GLU A 60 -5.09 7.28 -8.28
N ALA A 61 -5.06 8.01 -9.38
CA ALA A 61 -4.32 7.59 -10.57
C ALA A 61 -2.81 7.77 -10.33
N LEU A 62 -2.08 6.66 -10.25
CA LEU A 62 -0.63 6.63 -10.02
C LEU A 62 0.13 6.13 -11.25
N SER A 63 -0.54 5.97 -12.40
CA SER A 63 0.06 5.49 -13.65
C SER A 63 1.22 6.37 -14.15
N HIS A 64 1.26 7.65 -13.77
CA HIS A 64 2.33 8.60 -14.09
C HIS A 64 3.67 8.31 -13.38
N TRP A 65 3.74 7.28 -12.52
CA TRP A 65 4.99 6.77 -11.99
C TRP A 65 5.86 6.12 -13.06
N TYR A 66 5.26 5.67 -14.16
CA TYR A 66 5.96 5.01 -15.25
C TYR A 66 5.77 5.79 -16.55
N ARG A 67 6.87 6.04 -17.26
CA ARG A 67 6.87 6.58 -18.63
C ARG A 67 7.65 5.62 -19.50
N GLU A 68 7.05 5.17 -20.61
CA GLU A 68 7.68 4.20 -21.52
C GLU A 68 8.19 2.94 -20.80
N HIS A 69 7.41 2.47 -19.81
CA HIS A 69 7.74 1.33 -18.94
C HIS A 69 8.92 1.54 -17.96
N LEU A 70 9.50 2.74 -17.90
CA LEU A 70 10.55 3.09 -16.96
C LEU A 70 9.99 3.87 -15.77
N LEU A 71 10.44 3.53 -14.57
CA LEU A 71 10.08 4.25 -13.35
C LEU A 71 10.65 5.68 -13.38
N THR A 72 9.79 6.66 -13.16
CA THR A 72 10.17 8.07 -13.03
C THR A 72 10.26 8.46 -11.56
N ASN A 73 11.43 8.23 -10.94
CA ASN A 73 11.65 8.37 -9.49
C ASN A 73 11.13 9.69 -8.90
N LEU A 74 11.33 10.81 -9.59
CA LEU A 74 10.88 12.13 -9.11
C LEU A 74 9.35 12.23 -9.02
N SER A 75 8.61 11.75 -10.02
CA SER A 75 7.14 11.81 -10.00
C SER A 75 6.55 10.82 -9.00
N ALA A 76 7.12 9.61 -8.93
CA ALA A 76 6.71 8.57 -8.01
C ALA A 76 6.95 9.00 -6.55
N GLY A 77 8.15 9.50 -6.25
CA GLY A 77 8.51 10.02 -4.92
C GLY A 77 7.62 11.17 -4.48
N ALA A 78 7.40 12.17 -5.34
CA ALA A 78 6.53 13.31 -5.02
C ALA A 78 5.07 12.89 -4.73
N SER A 79 4.57 11.88 -5.45
CA SER A 79 3.22 11.33 -5.23
C SER A 79 3.14 10.62 -3.88
N LEU A 80 4.14 9.79 -3.55
CA LEU A 80 4.22 9.09 -2.27
C LEU A 80 4.32 10.07 -1.09
N ASP A 81 5.15 11.10 -1.20
CA ASP A 81 5.28 12.13 -0.17
C ASP A 81 3.97 12.84 0.09
N THR A 82 3.25 13.19 -0.98
CA THR A 82 1.92 13.80 -0.89
C THR A 82 0.93 12.86 -0.20
N LEU A 83 0.90 11.59 -0.61
CA LEU A 83 -0.03 10.59 -0.10
C LEU A 83 0.23 10.29 1.38
N ILE A 84 1.49 10.13 1.78
CA ILE A 84 1.90 9.92 3.17
C ILE A 84 1.57 11.15 4.02
N ALA A 85 1.95 12.36 3.56
CA ALA A 85 1.72 13.60 4.30
C ALA A 85 0.23 13.93 4.48
N SER A 86 -0.62 13.50 3.55
CA SER A 86 -2.07 13.72 3.64
C SER A 86 -2.73 12.96 4.81
N GLY A 87 -2.10 11.90 5.34
CA GLY A 87 -2.72 10.99 6.29
C GLY A 87 -3.86 10.14 5.72
N ALA A 88 -4.19 10.30 4.44
CA ALA A 88 -5.32 9.62 3.79
C ALA A 88 -5.19 8.09 3.84
N LEU A 89 -3.98 7.55 3.99
CA LEU A 89 -3.76 6.11 4.11
C LEU A 89 -4.30 5.52 5.42
N GLN A 90 -4.44 6.32 6.47
CA GLN A 90 -4.88 5.88 7.80
C GLN A 90 -6.38 5.56 7.85
N ARG A 91 -7.17 6.08 6.90
CA ARG A 91 -8.61 5.81 6.81
C ARG A 91 -8.95 4.45 6.22
N PHE A 92 -7.96 3.73 5.68
CA PHE A 92 -8.13 2.42 5.11
C PHE A 92 -7.85 1.36 6.17
N GLU A 93 -8.94 0.77 6.67
CA GLU A 93 -8.90 -0.23 7.72
C GLU A 93 -8.37 -1.57 7.16
N PRO A 94 -7.44 -2.23 7.87
CA PRO A 94 -7.12 -3.63 7.62
C PRO A 94 -8.40 -4.47 7.63
N ALA A 95 -8.45 -5.53 6.80
CA ALA A 95 -9.62 -6.41 6.67
C ALA A 95 -10.88 -5.79 6.03
N SER A 96 -10.88 -4.49 5.71
CA SER A 96 -12.00 -3.84 5.04
C SER A 96 -11.83 -3.86 3.52
N ARG A 97 -12.92 -4.15 2.81
CA ARG A 97 -12.95 -4.08 1.34
C ARG A 97 -13.22 -2.64 0.93
N TYR A 98 -12.46 -2.14 -0.03
CA TYR A 98 -12.67 -0.82 -0.63
C TYR A 98 -12.80 -0.95 -2.15
N PHE A 99 -13.66 -0.15 -2.76
CA PHE A 99 -13.78 0.02 -4.21
C PHE A 99 -13.70 1.50 -4.55
N PHE A 100 -12.68 1.92 -5.28
CA PHE A 100 -12.40 3.33 -5.60
C PHE A 100 -12.45 4.25 -4.36
N GLY A 101 -11.80 3.85 -3.27
CA GLY A 101 -11.76 4.64 -2.03
C GLY A 101 -13.01 4.53 -1.14
N HIS A 102 -14.08 3.85 -1.58
CA HIS A 102 -15.30 3.66 -0.79
C HIS A 102 -15.30 2.31 -0.08
N LYS A 103 -15.55 2.28 1.23
CA LYS A 103 -15.70 1.03 2.00
C LYS A 103 -16.92 0.27 1.49
N ILE A 104 -16.73 -0.99 1.11
CA ILE A 104 -17.80 -1.90 0.70
C ILE A 104 -18.40 -2.49 1.99
N PRO A 105 -19.71 -2.31 2.24
CA PRO A 105 -20.38 -2.94 3.37
C PRO A 105 -20.29 -4.46 3.33
N ASP A 106 -20.32 -5.08 4.50
CA ASP A 106 -20.33 -6.54 4.63
C ASP A 106 -21.68 -7.17 4.28
#